data_AF-A0A835Q092-F1
#
_entry.id   AF-A0A835Q092-F1
#
_cell.length_a   1.000
_cell.length_b   1.000
_cell.length_c   1.000
_cell.angle_alpha   90.00
_cell.angle_beta   90.00
_cell.angle_gamma   90.00
#
_symmetry.space_group_name_H-M   'P 1'
#
loop_
_entity.id
_entity.type
_entity.pdbx_description
1 polymer ?
#
loop_
_entity_poly.entity_id
_entity_poly.type
_entity_poly.pdbx_seq_one_letter_code
_entity_poly.pdbx_strand_id
1 'polypeptide(L)'
;MFEANRAFQEMLRKGLKPDHVTYTALIDGYCKDGRMHDAFQLHKEMLGVGLLPNVVTYTALADGLCKQGEVEVANELLHEMCTKGLELNICTYNSIINGLCKSGNIEQAMKIMEDMKESGLSPDTYTYTTLMDAYCKSGKMSEAHCLLRRCWIEAFNLVL
;
A
#
# COMPACT_ATOMS: atom_id res chain seq x y z
N MET A 1 -3.03 -14.00 -12.80
CA MET A 1 -1.58 -14.26 -12.66
C MET A 1 -0.99 -15.12 -13.78
N PHE A 2 -1.57 -16.27 -14.14
CA PHE A 2 -1.03 -17.20 -15.16
C PHE A 2 -0.61 -16.55 -16.50
N GLU A 3 -1.49 -15.75 -17.11
CA GLU A 3 -1.21 -15.06 -18.38
C GLU A 3 -0.03 -14.08 -18.27
N ALA A 4 0.06 -13.34 -17.15
CA ALA A 4 1.15 -12.40 -16.89
C ALA A 4 2.51 -13.13 -16.79
N ASN A 5 2.54 -14.27 -16.08
CA ASN A 5 3.72 -15.14 -16.02
C ASN A 5 4.11 -15.67 -17.40
N ARG A 6 3.14 -16.12 -18.20
CA ARG A 6 3.41 -16.65 -19.54
C ARG A 6 4.03 -15.57 -20.43
N ALA A 7 3.48 -14.37 -20.43
CA ALA A 7 4.01 -13.23 -21.18
C ALA A 7 5.42 -12.84 -20.72
N PHE A 8 5.68 -12.84 -19.40
CA PHE A 8 7.01 -12.57 -18.84
C PHE A 8 8.05 -13.62 -19.27
N GLN A 9 7.70 -14.91 -19.20
CA GLN A 9 8.61 -15.98 -19.65
C GLN A 9 8.85 -15.91 -21.16
N GLU A 10 7.85 -15.57 -21.95
CA GLU A 10 8.02 -15.38 -23.39
C GLU A 10 8.93 -14.18 -23.72
N MET A 11 8.80 -13.08 -22.97
CA MET A 11 9.68 -11.90 -23.06
C MET A 11 11.15 -12.31 -22.84
N LEU A 12 11.42 -13.03 -21.76
CA LEU A 12 12.77 -13.54 -21.44
C LEU A 12 13.28 -14.48 -22.52
N ARG A 13 12.46 -15.42 -23.01
CA ARG A 13 12.82 -16.36 -24.09
C ARG A 13 13.16 -15.65 -25.40
N LYS A 14 12.53 -14.51 -25.66
CA LYS A 14 12.81 -13.64 -26.82
C LYS A 14 14.03 -12.73 -26.61
N GLY A 15 14.71 -12.82 -25.46
CA GLY A 15 15.88 -11.99 -25.13
C GLY A 15 15.53 -10.54 -24.80
N LEU A 16 14.25 -10.23 -24.57
CA LEU A 16 13.81 -8.91 -24.15
C LEU A 16 14.08 -8.75 -22.65
N LYS A 17 14.61 -7.58 -22.26
CA LYS A 17 14.94 -7.29 -20.86
C LYS A 17 13.76 -6.66 -20.14
N PRO A 18 13.23 -7.26 -19.06
CA PRO A 18 12.21 -6.64 -18.24
C PRO A 18 12.70 -5.33 -17.66
N ASP A 19 11.80 -4.35 -17.57
CA ASP A 19 12.07 -3.03 -17.03
C ASP A 19 11.35 -2.81 -15.69
N HIS A 20 11.46 -1.60 -15.14
CA HIS A 20 10.81 -1.20 -13.89
C HIS A 20 9.30 -1.48 -13.89
N VAL A 21 8.62 -1.18 -15.00
CA VAL A 21 7.17 -1.33 -15.12
C VAL A 21 6.79 -2.80 -15.09
N THR A 22 7.54 -3.63 -15.83
CA THR A 22 7.32 -5.08 -15.90
C THR A 22 7.43 -5.74 -14.53
N TYR A 23 8.53 -5.48 -13.80
CA TYR A 23 8.72 -6.04 -12.47
C TYR A 23 7.67 -5.53 -11.49
N THR A 24 7.41 -4.22 -11.47
CA THR A 24 6.45 -3.63 -10.52
C THR A 24 5.04 -4.17 -10.75
N ALA A 25 4.61 -4.35 -12.00
CA ALA A 25 3.30 -4.91 -12.33
C ALA A 25 3.17 -6.38 -11.88
N LEU A 26 4.21 -7.20 -12.05
CA LEU A 26 4.19 -8.59 -11.60
C LEU A 26 4.22 -8.70 -10.07
N ILE A 27 5.03 -7.87 -9.41
CA ILE A 27 5.08 -7.79 -7.94
C ILE A 27 3.71 -7.42 -7.39
N ASP A 28 3.09 -6.36 -7.90
CA ASP A 28 1.73 -5.94 -7.51
C ASP A 28 0.69 -7.05 -7.79
N GLY A 29 0.81 -7.72 -8.94
CA GLY A 29 -0.02 -8.87 -9.29
C GLY A 29 0.08 -10.02 -8.26
N TYR A 30 1.28 -10.39 -7.86
CA TYR A 30 1.49 -11.43 -6.84
C TYR A 30 1.04 -10.99 -5.44
N CYS A 31 1.26 -9.73 -5.06
CA CYS A 31 0.78 -9.19 -3.78
C CYS A 31 -0.75 -9.28 -3.70
N LYS A 32 -1.45 -8.94 -4.79
CA LYS A 32 -2.92 -9.04 -4.89
C LYS A 32 -3.43 -10.48 -4.91
N ASP A 33 -2.65 -11.42 -5.44
CA ASP A 33 -2.93 -12.87 -5.42
C ASP A 33 -2.59 -13.52 -4.07
N GLY A 34 -2.05 -12.75 -3.11
CA GLY A 34 -1.62 -13.25 -1.79
C GLY A 34 -0.31 -14.05 -1.80
N ARG A 35 0.39 -14.07 -2.94
CA ARG A 35 1.63 -14.84 -3.15
C ARG A 35 2.86 -13.99 -2.81
N MET A 36 2.97 -13.58 -1.55
CA MET A 36 4.03 -12.66 -1.09
C MET A 36 5.44 -13.19 -1.33
N HIS A 37 5.67 -14.50 -1.17
CA HIS A 37 6.96 -15.12 -1.46
C HIS A 37 7.42 -14.86 -2.90
N ASP A 38 6.53 -15.03 -3.88
CA ASP A 38 6.85 -14.81 -5.29
C ASP A 38 7.05 -13.32 -5.60
N ALA A 39 6.30 -12.44 -4.93
CA ALA A 39 6.50 -10.99 -5.02
C ALA A 39 7.90 -10.58 -4.53
N PHE A 40 8.35 -11.09 -3.38
CA PHE A 40 9.69 -10.82 -2.87
C PHE A 40 10.80 -11.45 -3.70
N GLN A 41 10.56 -12.62 -4.29
CA GLN A 41 11.52 -13.24 -5.21
C GLN A 41 11.74 -12.35 -6.45
N LEU A 42 10.68 -11.79 -7.02
CA LEU A 42 10.79 -10.84 -8.12
C LEU A 42 11.44 -9.52 -7.70
N HIS A 43 11.15 -9.03 -6.49
CA HIS A 43 11.82 -7.85 -5.95
C HIS A 43 13.35 -8.06 -5.83
N LYS A 44 13.78 -9.25 -5.39
CA LYS A 44 15.20 -9.63 -5.34
C LYS A 44 15.81 -9.76 -6.73
N GLU A 45 15.08 -10.34 -7.69
CA GLU A 45 15.52 -10.45 -9.09
C GLU A 45 15.71 -9.06 -9.72
N MET A 46 14.75 -8.15 -9.50
CA MET A 46 14.80 -6.75 -9.93
C MET A 46 16.08 -6.06 -9.45
N LEU A 47 16.44 -6.20 -8.18
CA LEU A 47 17.69 -5.69 -7.63
C LEU A 47 18.92 -6.36 -8.26
N GLY A 48 18.87 -7.68 -8.47
CA GLY A 48 19.97 -8.45 -9.07
C GLY A 48 20.29 -8.05 -10.52
N VAL A 49 19.31 -7.53 -11.26
CA VAL A 49 19.50 -6.98 -12.62
C VAL A 49 19.82 -5.49 -12.62
N GLY A 50 20.02 -4.88 -11.45
CA GLY A 50 20.41 -3.47 -11.29
C GLY A 50 19.25 -2.48 -11.38
N LEU A 51 18.00 -2.92 -11.29
CA LEU A 51 16.82 -2.06 -11.25
C LEU A 51 16.48 -1.74 -9.78
N LEU A 52 16.46 -0.46 -9.42
CA LEU A 52 16.19 -0.03 -8.04
C LEU A 52 14.68 0.16 -7.78
N PRO A 53 14.08 -0.56 -6.83
CA PRO A 53 12.67 -0.41 -6.45
C PRO A 53 12.30 1.06 -6.21
N ASN A 54 11.15 1.48 -6.73
CA ASN A 54 10.63 2.84 -6.53
C ASN A 54 9.45 2.83 -5.56
N VAL A 55 8.88 4.02 -5.31
CA VAL A 55 7.73 4.20 -4.40
C VAL A 55 6.57 3.26 -4.75
N VAL A 56 6.32 3.00 -6.04
CA VAL A 56 5.23 2.12 -6.49
C VAL A 56 5.54 0.66 -6.11
N THR A 57 6.78 0.20 -6.32
CA THR A 57 7.20 -1.15 -5.95
C THR A 57 7.07 -1.38 -4.43
N TYR A 58 7.55 -0.42 -3.62
CA TYR A 58 7.46 -0.48 -2.17
C TYR A 58 6.02 -0.44 -1.67
N THR A 59 5.19 0.44 -2.24
CA THR A 59 3.77 0.56 -1.90
C THR A 59 3.01 -0.74 -2.17
N ALA A 60 3.28 -1.41 -3.29
CA ALA A 60 2.63 -2.67 -3.64
C ALA A 60 2.97 -3.80 -2.66
N LEU A 61 4.25 -3.93 -2.28
CA LEU A 61 4.71 -4.92 -1.31
C LEU A 61 4.13 -4.64 0.09
N ALA A 62 4.14 -3.39 0.55
CA ALA A 62 3.57 -3.00 1.84
C ALA A 62 2.05 -3.25 1.89
N ASP A 63 1.30 -2.88 0.84
CA ASP A 63 -0.14 -3.17 0.73
C ASP A 63 -0.43 -4.69 0.78
N GLY A 64 0.38 -5.49 0.08
CA GLY A 64 0.30 -6.95 0.14
C GLY A 64 0.50 -7.51 1.54
N LEU A 65 1.54 -7.07 2.24
CA LEU A 65 1.83 -7.47 3.63
C LEU A 65 0.72 -7.06 4.60
N CYS A 66 0.23 -5.82 4.52
CA CYS A 66 -0.86 -5.34 5.39
C CYS A 66 -2.16 -6.15 5.20
N LYS A 67 -2.44 -6.61 3.98
CA LYS A 67 -3.58 -7.50 3.69
C LYS A 67 -3.42 -8.89 4.27
N GLN A 68 -2.19 -9.39 4.40
CA GLN A 68 -1.86 -10.65 5.08
C GLN A 68 -1.76 -10.50 6.60
N GLY A 69 -1.82 -9.27 7.12
CA GLY A 69 -1.66 -8.98 8.55
C GLY A 69 -0.20 -8.89 9.00
N GLU A 70 0.77 -8.92 8.09
CA GLU A 70 2.21 -8.80 8.38
C GLU A 70 2.63 -7.32 8.46
N VAL A 71 2.05 -6.58 9.40
CA VAL A 71 2.16 -5.12 9.43
C VAL A 71 3.56 -4.65 9.85
N GLU A 72 4.21 -5.38 10.75
CA GLU A 72 5.56 -5.06 11.20
C GLU A 72 6.55 -5.09 10.04
N VAL A 73 6.46 -6.13 9.20
CA VAL A 73 7.28 -6.28 7.98
C VAL A 73 6.96 -5.16 6.99
N ALA A 74 5.68 -4.76 6.87
CA ALA A 74 5.30 -3.66 6.01
C ALA A 74 5.96 -2.34 6.46
N ASN A 75 5.96 -2.07 7.78
CA ASN A 75 6.58 -0.87 8.34
C ASN A 75 8.10 -0.86 8.17
N GLU A 76 8.78 -2.00 8.34
CA GLU A 76 10.21 -2.13 8.07
C GLU A 76 10.52 -1.79 6.61
N LEU A 77 9.69 -2.26 5.69
CA LEU A 77 9.84 -2.00 4.26
C LEU A 77 9.64 -0.51 3.91
N LEU A 78 8.69 0.18 4.55
CA LEU A 78 8.52 1.63 4.37
C LEU A 78 9.67 2.43 4.99
N HIS A 79 10.18 1.99 6.14
CA HIS A 79 11.37 2.60 6.72
C HIS A 79 12.57 2.44 5.79
N GLU A 80 12.78 1.26 5.20
CA GLU A 80 13.80 1.04 4.18
C GLU A 80 13.63 2.00 3.00
N MET A 81 12.41 2.15 2.48
CA MET A 81 12.07 3.11 1.42
C MET A 81 12.52 4.54 1.79
N CYS A 82 12.21 5.01 3.00
CA CYS A 82 12.62 6.32 3.49
C CYS A 82 14.15 6.44 3.62
N THR A 83 14.85 5.41 4.11
CA THR A 83 16.33 5.43 4.20
C THR A 83 17.01 5.50 2.85
N LYS A 84 16.33 5.09 1.78
CA LYS A 84 16.78 5.19 0.39
C LYS A 84 16.43 6.55 -0.26
N GLY A 85 15.93 7.50 0.52
CA GLY A 85 15.58 8.85 0.07
C GLY A 85 14.27 8.92 -0.74
N LEU A 86 13.43 7.89 -0.66
CA LEU A 86 12.10 7.89 -1.26
C LEU A 86 11.07 8.35 -0.23
N GLU A 87 10.18 9.24 -0.64
CA GLU A 87 9.15 9.80 0.25
C GLU A 87 7.82 9.05 0.11
N LEU A 88 7.16 8.81 1.25
CA LEU A 88 5.80 8.31 1.29
C LEU A 88 4.86 9.36 0.70
N ASN A 89 3.90 8.92 -0.12
CA ASN A 89 2.86 9.78 -0.67
C ASN A 89 1.47 9.34 -0.19
N ILE A 90 0.45 10.14 -0.52
CA ILE A 90 -0.95 9.87 -0.17
C ILE A 90 -1.38 8.47 -0.62
N CYS A 91 -0.97 8.03 -1.81
CA CYS A 91 -1.30 6.69 -2.32
C CYS A 91 -0.71 5.58 -1.46
N THR A 92 0.53 5.73 -0.98
CA THR A 92 1.18 4.76 -0.09
C THR A 92 0.43 4.62 1.23
N TYR A 93 0.18 5.76 1.91
CA TYR A 93 -0.61 5.80 3.14
C TYR A 93 -2.01 5.18 2.96
N ASN A 94 -2.73 5.57 1.92
CA ASN A 94 -4.06 5.05 1.62
C ASN A 94 -4.07 3.53 1.36
N SER A 95 -3.01 3.01 0.75
CA SER A 95 -2.88 1.56 0.50
C SER A 95 -2.71 0.79 1.80
N ILE A 96 -1.83 1.26 2.69
CA ILE A 96 -1.59 0.66 4.01
C ILE A 96 -2.86 0.71 4.86
N ILE A 97 -3.52 1.87 4.95
CA ILE A 97 -4.77 2.05 5.70
C ILE A 97 -5.84 1.05 5.21
N ASN A 98 -6.00 0.91 3.90
CA ASN A 98 -6.93 -0.06 3.30
C ASN A 98 -6.56 -1.51 3.61
N GLY A 99 -5.27 -1.86 3.54
CA GLY A 99 -4.78 -3.20 3.91
C GLY A 99 -5.09 -3.54 5.36
N LEU A 100 -4.80 -2.61 6.28
CA LEU A 100 -5.08 -2.75 7.72
C LEU A 100 -6.57 -2.84 8.04
N CYS A 101 -7.40 -2.03 7.38
CA CYS A 101 -8.85 -2.10 7.52
C CYS A 101 -9.39 -3.48 7.09
N LYS A 102 -8.87 -4.04 6.00
CA LYS A 102 -9.29 -5.36 5.49
C LYS A 102 -8.82 -6.51 6.36
N SER A 103 -7.69 -6.39 7.04
CA SER A 103 -7.23 -7.37 8.05
C SER A 103 -7.89 -7.17 9.42
N GLY A 104 -8.77 -6.18 9.58
CA GLY A 104 -9.50 -5.90 10.82
C GLY A 104 -8.71 -5.03 11.83
N ASN A 105 -7.50 -4.60 11.49
CA ASN A 105 -6.60 -3.81 12.33
C ASN A 105 -6.91 -2.31 12.26
N ILE A 106 -8.16 -1.92 12.50
CA ILE A 106 -8.66 -0.55 12.32
C ILE A 106 -7.93 0.46 13.24
N GLU A 107 -7.56 0.06 14.45
CA GLU A 107 -6.83 0.94 15.38
C GLU A 107 -5.44 1.32 14.85
N GLN A 108 -4.75 0.39 14.19
CA GLN A 108 -3.48 0.68 13.55
C GLN A 108 -3.66 1.53 12.29
N ALA A 109 -4.74 1.28 11.52
CA ALA A 109 -5.09 2.11 10.37
C ALA A 109 -5.32 3.59 10.77
N MET A 110 -5.93 3.82 11.93
CA MET A 110 -6.08 5.17 12.50
C MET A 110 -4.75 5.81 12.86
N LYS A 111 -3.80 5.06 13.44
CA LYS A 111 -2.45 5.58 13.72
C LYS A 111 -1.74 6.00 12.43
N ILE A 112 -1.80 5.18 11.40
CA ILE A 112 -1.22 5.51 10.08
C ILE A 112 -1.87 6.77 9.47
N MET A 113 -3.16 7.02 9.71
CA MET A 113 -3.81 8.26 9.29
C MET A 113 -3.29 9.49 10.07
N GLU A 114 -2.97 9.36 11.36
CA GLU A 114 -2.34 10.46 12.11
C GLU A 114 -0.90 10.68 11.66
N ASP A 115 -0.11 9.62 11.45
CA ASP A 115 1.26 9.71 10.92
C ASP A 115 1.29 10.41 9.55
N MET A 116 0.29 10.16 8.71
CA MET A 116 0.08 10.87 7.44
C MET A 116 -0.06 12.38 7.66
N LYS A 117 -0.85 12.81 8.66
CA LYS A 117 -1.03 14.24 9.02
C LYS A 117 0.25 14.85 9.57
N GLU A 118 0.95 14.14 10.44
CA GLU A 118 2.24 14.58 11.01
C GLU A 118 3.32 14.73 9.92
N SER A 119 3.23 13.92 8.86
CA SER A 119 4.07 14.04 7.66
C SER A 119 3.67 15.19 6.74
N GLY A 120 2.68 16.02 7.12
CA GLY A 120 2.20 17.15 6.33
C GLY A 120 1.25 16.77 5.18
N LEU A 121 0.82 15.51 5.10
CA LEU A 121 -0.15 15.05 4.11
C LEU A 121 -1.57 15.08 4.71
N SER A 122 -2.52 15.60 3.96
CA SER A 122 -3.93 15.61 4.39
C SER A 122 -4.65 14.35 3.92
N PRO A 123 -5.33 13.60 4.82
CA PRO A 123 -6.21 12.50 4.41
C PRO A 123 -7.26 12.97 3.42
N ASP A 124 -7.49 12.17 2.38
CA ASP A 124 -8.44 12.49 1.34
C ASP A 124 -9.78 11.76 1.57
N THR A 125 -10.72 11.96 0.65
CA THR A 125 -12.03 11.28 0.68
C THR A 125 -11.86 9.76 0.71
N TYR A 126 -10.85 9.22 0.02
CA TYR A 126 -10.60 7.78 0.00
C TYR A 126 -10.14 7.28 1.38
N THR A 127 -9.25 8.02 2.07
CA THR A 127 -8.81 7.67 3.43
C THR A 127 -10.00 7.56 4.39
N TYR A 128 -10.84 8.58 4.44
CA TYR A 128 -11.98 8.63 5.35
C TYR A 128 -13.04 7.57 5.03
N THR A 129 -13.39 7.41 3.76
CA THR A 129 -14.39 6.42 3.34
C THR A 129 -13.93 4.99 3.64
N THR A 130 -12.63 4.69 3.45
CA THR A 130 -12.05 3.38 3.79
C THR A 130 -12.17 3.06 5.29
N LEU A 131 -11.80 4.00 6.15
CA LEU A 131 -11.89 3.82 7.62
C LEU A 131 -13.34 3.71 8.08
N MET A 132 -14.23 4.56 7.57
CA MET A 132 -15.65 4.50 7.89
C MET A 132 -16.27 3.16 7.50
N ASP A 133 -16.00 2.67 6.29
CA ASP A 133 -16.48 1.36 5.82
C ASP A 133 -15.98 0.22 6.74
N ALA A 134 -14.71 0.29 7.16
CA ALA A 134 -14.14 -0.68 8.10
C ALA A 134 -14.88 -0.68 9.45
N TYR A 135 -15.09 0.49 10.06
CA TYR A 135 -15.82 0.60 11.32
C TYR A 135 -17.27 0.11 11.20
N CYS A 136 -17.96 0.41 10.09
CA CYS A 136 -19.31 -0.09 9.82
C CYS A 136 -19.33 -1.63 9.78
N LYS A 137 -18.38 -2.24 9.05
CA LYS A 137 -18.27 -3.70 8.91
C LYS A 137 -17.91 -4.40 10.22
N SER A 138 -17.20 -3.73 11.12
CA SER A 138 -16.90 -4.23 12.46
C SER A 138 -18.01 -3.96 13.49
N GLY A 139 -19.16 -3.40 13.09
CA GLY A 139 -20.28 -3.08 14.00
C GLY A 139 -20.04 -1.89 14.92
N LYS A 140 -18.93 -1.17 14.73
CA LYS A 140 -18.49 -0.02 15.54
C LYS A 140 -19.05 1.29 14.95
N MET A 141 -20.39 1.40 14.95
CA MET A 141 -21.10 2.46 14.22
C MET A 141 -20.88 3.86 14.82
N SER A 142 -20.66 3.93 16.14
CA SER A 142 -20.38 5.19 16.85
C SER A 142 -19.08 5.83 16.37
N GLU A 143 -18.05 5.01 16.17
CA GLU A 143 -16.73 5.40 15.69
C GLU A 143 -16.78 5.84 14.22
N ALA A 144 -17.54 5.12 13.39
CA ALA A 144 -17.81 5.55 12.01
C ALA A 144 -18.49 6.93 11.95
N HIS A 145 -19.47 7.17 12.84
CA HIS A 145 -20.14 8.48 12.93
C HIS A 145 -19.19 9.59 13.42
N CYS A 146 -18.29 9.28 14.36
CA CYS A 146 -17.29 10.23 14.84
C CYS A 146 -16.32 10.63 13.72
N LEU A 147 -15.84 9.66 12.93
CA LEU A 147 -15.00 9.90 11.76
C LEU A 147 -15.70 10.77 10.70
N LEU A 148 -16.98 10.51 10.43
CA LEU A 148 -17.77 11.35 9.51
C LEU A 148 -17.81 12.81 9.97
N ARG A 149 -18.04 13.05 11.26
CA ARG A 149 -18.02 14.41 11.83
C ARG A 149 -16.64 15.05 11.70
N ARG A 150 -15.57 14.30 11.96
CA ARG A 150 -14.19 14.80 11.84
C ARG A 150 -13.86 15.20 10.40
N CYS A 151 -14.18 14.34 9.43
CA CYS A 151 -14.02 14.63 8.00
C CYS A 151 -14.76 15.92 7.62
N TRP A 152 -15.98 16.10 8.14
CA TRP A 152 -16.79 17.29 7.86
C TRP A 152 -16.17 18.57 8.43
N ILE A 153 -15.65 18.53 9.66
CA ILE A 153 -14.99 19.68 10.30
C ILE A 153 -13.69 20.05 9.57
N GLU A 154 -12.86 19.06 9.22
CA GLU A 154 -11.59 19.30 8.54
C GLU A 154 -11.80 19.86 7.13
N ALA A 155 -12.82 19.40 6.40
CA ALA A 155 -13.19 19.96 5.09
C ALA A 155 -13.70 21.41 5.19
N PHE A 156 -14.39 21.77 6.27
CA PHE A 156 -14.94 23.12 6.45
C PHE A 156 -13.90 24.14 6.94
N ASN A 157 -12.94 23.71 7.77
CA ASN A 157 -11.85 24.56 8.26
C ASN A 157 -10.79 24.90 7.19
N LEU A 158 -10.78 24.22 6.04
CA LEU A 158 -9.94 24.57 4.88
C LEU A 158 -10.55 25.67 3.99
N VAL A 159 -11.77 26.13 4.28
CA VAL A 159 -12.53 27.12 3.47
C VAL A 159 -12.62 28.50 4.15
N LEU A 160 -11.98 28.69 5.31
CA LEU A 160 -11.84 29.97 6.03
C LEU A 160 -10.36 30.31 6.22
#